data_AF-A0A183P5H8-F1
#
_entry.id   AF-A0A183P5H8-F1
#
_cell.length_a   1.000
_cell.length_b   1.000
_cell.length_c   1.000
_cell.angle_alpha   90.00
_cell.angle_beta   90.00
_cell.angle_gamma   90.00
#
_symmetry.space_group_name_H-M   'P 1'
#
loop_
_entity.id
_entity.type
_entity.pdbx_description
1 polymer ?
#
loop_
_entity_poly.entity_id
_entity_poly.type
_entity_poly.pdbx_seq_one_letter_code
_entity_poly.pdbx_strand_id
1 'polypeptide(L)'
;MRILPELEKTIALAKLIESTGVAAITIHGRTINERSMHRNRNEVIQAIAHSVGIPVLANGGSRDIIRNHEDIEYFRQLTSATGVVIARAAMWNPAIFKSLQVDEPLPKLEEIICRYLTLSVRYDHHIAGAKYCVLRMLHDFGGTPIYEDVLASNELRDLCAIWNMLDVYDHEMSNRLERLKNHQLTLNNSTVNCNQEIISSPSLSVSSDSLSVPEKRPRVEEHLLNTTTVLVNDNNVLGVKINNFEETVLSIPYERRFWPDHGTSPKQILREHCKLLKWDSPKYETIEDRNKRSFFSTVLVNGKRYRNTSACKSKKYAEQAAVLVCLHVLGIPDGKVHADENNKVTLNNK
;
A
#
# COMPACT_ATOMS: atom_id res chain seq x y z
N MET A 1 9.23 15.13 6.96
CA MET A 1 10.18 14.88 5.85
C MET A 1 10.76 13.45 5.92
N ARG A 2 11.37 12.99 4.83
CA ARG A 2 12.23 11.79 4.79
C ARG A 2 13.70 12.21 4.86
N ILE A 3 14.56 11.33 5.36
CA ILE A 3 16.00 11.60 5.47
C ILE A 3 16.69 11.62 4.10
N LEU A 4 17.83 12.31 4.01
CA LEU A 4 18.71 12.27 2.84
C LEU A 4 19.80 11.20 3.03
N PRO A 5 20.57 10.84 1.98
CA PRO A 5 21.65 9.86 2.10
C PRO A 5 22.74 10.25 3.09
N GLU A 6 23.05 11.55 3.16
CA GLU A 6 24.07 12.11 4.06
C GLU A 6 23.40 12.74 5.29
N LEU A 7 23.99 12.50 6.47
CA LEU A 7 23.46 12.97 7.74
C LEU A 7 23.49 14.49 7.83
N GLU A 8 24.60 15.09 7.44
CA GLU A 8 24.87 16.53 7.49
C GLU A 8 23.85 17.29 6.63
N LYS A 9 23.58 16.79 5.43
CA LYS A 9 22.55 17.34 4.54
C LYS A 9 21.16 17.22 5.15
N THR A 10 20.87 16.10 5.83
CA THR A 10 19.58 15.89 6.50
C THR A 10 19.39 16.87 7.66
N ILE A 11 20.43 17.09 8.47
CA ILE A 11 20.41 18.06 9.57
C ILE A 11 20.27 19.49 9.03
N ALA A 12 21.03 19.84 7.99
CA ALA A 12 20.93 21.17 7.36
C ALA A 12 19.51 21.44 6.82
N LEU A 13 18.88 20.43 6.20
CA LEU A 13 17.49 20.54 5.75
C LEU A 13 16.52 20.69 6.93
N ALA A 14 16.69 19.95 8.02
CA ALA A 14 15.85 20.07 9.20
C ALA A 14 15.93 21.46 9.82
N LYS A 15 17.13 22.03 9.95
CA LYS A 15 17.36 23.42 10.42
C LYS A 15 16.77 24.46 9.48
N LEU A 16 16.87 24.24 8.17
CA LEU A 16 16.22 25.11 7.18
C LEU A 16 14.70 25.10 7.36
N ILE A 17 14.09 23.93 7.52
CA ILE A 17 12.65 23.82 7.77
C ILE A 17 12.27 24.51 9.10
N GLU A 18 13.03 24.28 10.17
CA GLU A 18 12.83 24.97 11.45
C GLU A 18 12.84 26.51 11.30
N SER A 19 13.79 27.05 10.52
CA SER A 19 13.91 28.51 10.30
C SER A 19 12.67 29.16 9.67
N THR A 20 11.76 28.36 9.09
CA THR A 20 10.50 28.85 8.52
C THR A 20 9.41 29.09 9.59
N GLY A 21 9.65 28.72 10.84
CA GLY A 21 8.72 28.92 11.96
C GLY A 21 7.66 27.82 12.12
N VAL A 22 7.92 26.62 11.59
CA VAL A 22 7.00 25.48 11.80
C VAL A 22 6.95 25.06 13.26
N ALA A 23 5.77 24.63 13.72
CA ALA A 23 5.57 24.24 15.12
C ALA A 23 6.22 22.90 15.50
N ALA A 24 6.41 21.98 14.54
CA ALA A 24 7.01 20.67 14.74
C ALA A 24 7.45 20.08 13.40
N ILE A 25 8.34 19.06 13.45
CA ILE A 25 8.75 18.32 12.26
C ILE A 25 8.68 16.80 12.47
N THR A 26 7.96 16.11 11.58
CA THR A 26 7.95 14.64 11.56
C THR A 26 9.10 14.13 10.70
N ILE A 27 9.93 13.23 11.25
CA ILE A 27 11.04 12.61 10.52
C ILE A 27 10.74 11.13 10.29
N HIS A 28 10.66 10.74 9.01
CA HIS A 28 10.66 9.33 8.63
C HIS A 28 12.10 8.91 8.31
N GLY A 29 12.66 8.00 9.12
CA GLY A 29 14.05 7.48 9.03
C GLY A 29 14.36 6.62 7.81
N ARG A 30 13.70 6.84 6.66
CA ARG A 30 13.98 6.21 5.37
C ARG A 30 14.15 7.29 4.31
N THR A 31 15.02 7.08 3.35
CA THR A 31 15.16 7.95 2.17
C THR A 31 13.97 7.78 1.22
N ILE A 32 13.82 8.68 0.25
CA ILE A 32 12.70 8.63 -0.72
C ILE A 32 12.68 7.32 -1.52
N ASN A 33 13.85 6.80 -1.89
CA ASN A 33 13.99 5.57 -2.69
C ASN A 33 13.74 4.30 -1.88
N GLU A 34 13.71 4.40 -0.56
CA GLU A 34 13.53 3.25 0.32
C GLU A 34 12.08 2.91 0.57
N ARG A 35 11.82 1.61 0.54
CA ARG A 35 10.53 1.00 0.87
C ARG A 35 10.51 0.48 2.30
N SER A 36 9.32 0.08 2.75
CA SER A 36 9.04 -0.41 4.11
C SER A 36 9.94 -1.57 4.58
N MET A 37 10.49 -2.37 3.67
CA MET A 37 11.40 -3.48 4.00
C MET A 37 12.82 -3.01 4.37
N HIS A 38 13.19 -1.77 4.03
CA HIS A 38 14.49 -1.23 4.40
C HIS A 38 14.45 -0.77 5.85
N ARG A 39 15.57 -0.94 6.56
CA ARG A 39 15.73 -0.53 7.96
C ARG A 39 15.47 0.98 8.12
N ASN A 40 14.70 1.33 9.14
CA ASN A 40 14.54 2.70 9.61
C ASN A 40 15.82 3.13 10.35
N ARG A 41 16.41 4.27 9.97
CA ARG A 41 17.59 4.87 10.62
C ARG A 41 17.15 5.72 11.79
N ASN A 42 17.03 5.09 12.96
CA ASN A 42 16.61 5.76 14.19
C ASN A 42 17.70 6.72 14.69
N GLU A 43 18.96 6.35 14.49
CA GLU A 43 20.14 7.15 14.80
C GLU A 43 20.12 8.52 14.09
N VAL A 44 19.60 8.58 12.86
CA VAL A 44 19.46 9.84 12.12
C VAL A 44 18.33 10.68 12.69
N ILE A 45 17.22 10.06 13.10
CA ILE A 45 16.11 10.76 13.77
C ILE A 45 16.60 11.38 15.07
N GLN A 46 17.35 10.62 15.87
CA GLN A 46 17.98 11.09 17.12
C GLN A 46 18.93 12.26 16.89
N ALA A 47 19.82 12.15 15.90
CA ALA A 47 20.74 13.24 15.57
C ALA A 47 20.00 14.53 15.20
N ILE A 48 18.88 14.43 14.48
CA ILE A 48 18.04 15.59 14.14
C ILE A 48 17.34 16.14 15.39
N ALA A 49 16.77 15.28 16.23
CA ALA A 49 16.10 15.68 17.47
C ALA A 49 17.00 16.48 18.41
N HIS A 50 18.30 16.17 18.46
CA HIS A 50 19.29 16.94 19.23
C HIS A 50 19.78 18.21 18.51
N SER A 51 19.51 18.36 17.21
CA SER A 51 20.07 19.44 16.38
C SER A 51 19.12 20.62 16.15
N VAL A 52 17.83 20.46 16.42
CA VAL A 52 16.78 21.48 16.25
C VAL A 52 16.12 21.78 17.60
N GLY A 53 15.62 23.01 17.77
CA GLY A 53 14.91 23.46 18.96
C GLY A 53 13.39 23.18 18.93
N ILE A 54 12.81 22.88 17.77
CA ILE A 54 11.39 22.51 17.63
C ILE A 54 11.13 21.02 17.95
N PRO A 55 9.91 20.65 18.37
CA PRO A 55 9.52 19.25 18.56
C PRO A 55 9.73 18.37 17.32
N VAL A 56 10.43 17.25 17.52
CA VAL A 56 10.63 16.21 16.50
C VAL A 56 9.70 15.04 16.76
N LEU A 57 8.94 14.63 15.74
CA LEU A 57 8.08 13.45 15.79
C LEU A 57 8.71 12.31 14.98
N ALA A 58 9.03 11.19 15.63
CA ALA A 58 9.64 10.04 14.97
C ALA A 58 8.61 9.23 14.17
N ASN A 59 8.96 8.85 12.94
CA ASN A 59 8.13 8.00 12.09
C ASN A 59 8.95 6.87 11.46
N GLY A 60 8.23 5.80 11.09
CA GLY A 60 8.77 4.68 10.32
C GLY A 60 8.93 3.37 11.08
N GLY A 61 8.68 3.38 12.39
CA GLY A 61 8.93 2.25 13.31
C GLY A 61 7.93 1.07 13.23
N SER A 62 6.79 1.20 12.55
CA SER A 62 5.80 0.10 12.49
C SER A 62 6.40 -1.22 11.95
N ARG A 63 6.02 -2.35 12.56
CA ARG A 63 6.48 -3.74 12.29
C ARG A 63 7.90 -4.05 12.76
N ASP A 64 8.83 -3.13 12.53
CA ASP A 64 10.24 -3.32 12.87
C ASP A 64 10.45 -3.17 14.38
N ILE A 65 9.86 -2.11 14.95
CA ILE A 65 10.01 -1.73 16.35
C ILE A 65 8.65 -1.70 17.03
N ILE A 66 7.65 -1.05 16.41
CA ILE A 66 6.31 -0.91 16.98
C ILE A 66 5.42 -2.06 16.54
N ARG A 67 5.10 -2.94 17.50
CA ARG A 67 4.18 -4.08 17.37
C ARG A 67 3.04 -4.01 18.39
N ASN A 68 3.29 -3.44 19.58
CA ASN A 68 2.28 -3.19 20.62
C ASN A 68 2.35 -1.73 21.11
N HIS A 69 1.55 -1.40 22.13
CA HIS A 69 1.46 -0.05 22.67
C HIS A 69 2.75 0.40 23.36
N GLU A 70 3.38 -0.50 24.12
CA GLU A 70 4.58 -0.25 24.91
C GLU A 70 5.77 0.12 24.01
N ASP A 71 5.84 -0.48 22.82
CA ASP A 71 6.86 -0.20 21.82
C ASP A 71 6.83 1.26 21.32
N ILE A 72 5.72 1.97 21.47
CA ILE A 72 5.59 3.38 21.08
C ILE A 72 6.52 4.23 21.93
N GLU A 73 6.48 4.05 23.25
CA GLU A 73 7.33 4.80 24.17
C GLU A 73 8.80 4.37 24.02
N TYR A 74 9.06 3.08 23.82
CA TYR A 74 10.40 2.60 23.49
C TYR A 74 10.97 3.28 22.23
N PHE A 75 10.18 3.35 21.15
CA PHE A 75 10.60 4.00 19.90
C PHE A 75 10.83 5.51 20.08
N ARG A 76 9.99 6.17 20.89
CA ARG A 76 10.15 7.58 21.25
C ARG A 76 11.49 7.81 21.96
N GLN A 77 11.80 7.02 22.98
CA GLN A 77 13.04 7.10 23.74
C GLN A 77 14.27 6.79 22.88
N LEU A 78 14.21 5.72 22.08
CA LEU A 78 15.29 5.31 21.17
C LEU A 78 15.68 6.41 20.17
N THR A 79 14.72 7.24 19.77
CA THR A 79 14.94 8.32 18.79
C THR A 79 15.12 9.68 19.43
N SER A 80 15.13 9.78 20.77
CA SER A 80 15.10 11.05 21.52
C SER A 80 14.00 12.01 21.05
N ALA A 81 12.93 11.49 20.44
CA ALA A 81 11.89 12.32 19.84
C ALA A 81 10.91 12.81 20.91
N THR A 82 10.26 13.94 20.63
CA THR A 82 9.18 14.47 21.48
C THR A 82 7.94 13.59 21.39
N GLY A 83 7.68 13.00 20.22
CA GLY A 83 6.54 12.12 20.00
C GLY A 83 6.75 11.15 18.84
N VAL A 84 5.74 10.33 18.58
CA VAL A 84 5.78 9.29 17.54
C VAL A 84 4.58 9.42 16.63
N VAL A 85 4.81 9.30 15.32
CA VAL A 85 3.75 9.18 14.31
C VAL A 85 3.70 7.74 13.83
N ILE A 86 2.53 7.10 13.98
CA ILE A 86 2.29 5.71 13.60
C ILE A 86 1.39 5.66 12.37
N ALA A 87 1.79 4.89 11.35
CA ALA A 87 1.02 4.73 10.12
C ALA A 87 0.54 3.28 9.94
N ARG A 88 1.43 2.36 9.57
CA ARG A 88 1.05 0.98 9.23
C ARG A 88 0.43 0.22 10.40
N ALA A 89 1.01 0.31 11.60
CA ALA A 89 0.48 -0.39 12.77
C ALA A 89 -0.95 0.08 13.11
N ALA A 90 -1.21 1.39 13.06
CA ALA A 90 -2.55 1.95 13.23
C ALA A 90 -3.52 1.56 12.11
N MET A 91 -3.03 1.44 10.87
CA MET A 91 -3.82 1.00 9.72
C MET A 91 -4.23 -0.48 9.83
N TRP A 92 -3.37 -1.34 10.40
CA TRP A 92 -3.68 -2.75 10.65
C TRP A 92 -4.58 -2.91 11.87
N ASN A 93 -4.31 -2.17 12.94
CA ASN A 93 -5.08 -2.22 14.15
C ASN A 93 -5.04 -0.85 14.86
N PRO A 94 -6.10 -0.03 14.76
CA PRO A 94 -6.22 1.25 15.46
C PRO A 94 -6.09 1.14 16.99
N ALA A 95 -6.35 -0.02 17.60
CA ALA A 95 -6.17 -0.23 19.03
C ALA A 95 -4.70 -0.21 19.48
N ILE A 96 -3.73 -0.06 18.57
CA ILE A 96 -2.32 0.20 18.91
C ILE A 96 -2.16 1.42 19.86
N PHE A 97 -3.09 2.37 19.82
CA PHE A 97 -3.08 3.54 20.69
C PHE A 97 -3.73 3.30 22.07
N LYS A 98 -4.41 2.17 22.28
CA LYS A 98 -4.99 1.83 23.58
C LYS A 98 -3.86 1.36 24.49
N SER A 99 -3.65 2.09 25.59
CA SER A 99 -2.73 1.66 26.65
C SER A 99 -3.27 0.41 27.33
N LEU A 100 -2.40 -0.56 27.61
CA LEU A 100 -2.74 -1.72 28.42
C LEU A 100 -2.95 -1.27 29.87
N GLN A 101 -4.21 -1.04 30.24
CA GLN A 101 -4.58 -1.01 31.65
C GLN A 101 -4.64 -2.45 32.15
N VAL A 102 -4.20 -2.67 33.39
CA VAL A 102 -3.98 -4.01 33.98
C VAL A 102 -5.23 -4.91 33.90
N ASP A 103 -6.43 -4.33 33.86
CA ASP A 103 -7.69 -5.05 33.97
C ASP A 103 -8.61 -4.97 32.73
N GLU A 104 -8.14 -4.38 31.61
CA GLU A 104 -8.99 -4.23 30.42
C GLU A 104 -8.42 -4.98 29.20
N PRO A 105 -9.15 -5.96 28.63
CA PRO A 105 -8.70 -6.64 27.43
C PRO A 105 -8.61 -5.68 26.24
N LEU A 106 -7.66 -5.95 25.34
CA LEU A 106 -7.63 -5.29 24.04
C LEU A 106 -8.91 -5.65 23.25
N PRO A 107 -9.52 -4.67 22.56
CA PRO A 107 -10.68 -4.94 21.73
C PRO A 107 -10.30 -5.96 20.64
N LYS A 108 -11.20 -6.89 20.37
CA LYS A 108 -11.01 -7.87 19.30
C LYS A 108 -11.02 -7.16 17.95
N LEU A 109 -10.32 -7.71 16.96
CA LEU A 109 -10.28 -7.14 15.60
C LEU A 109 -11.68 -6.92 15.02
N GLU A 110 -12.59 -7.88 15.26
CA GLU A 110 -13.99 -7.79 14.89
C GLU A 110 -14.67 -6.54 15.48
N GLU A 111 -14.52 -6.29 16.79
CA GLU A 111 -15.10 -5.12 17.45
C GLU A 111 -14.59 -3.81 16.82
N ILE A 112 -13.31 -3.76 16.48
CA ILE A 112 -12.68 -2.60 15.84
C ILE A 112 -13.27 -2.39 14.44
N ILE A 113 -13.41 -3.45 13.64
CA ILE A 113 -14.02 -3.39 12.31
C ILE A 113 -15.47 -2.93 12.42
N CYS A 114 -16.25 -3.51 13.33
CA CYS A 114 -17.64 -3.12 13.55
C CYS A 114 -17.75 -1.64 13.90
N ARG A 115 -16.96 -1.14 14.85
CA ARG A 115 -16.91 0.29 15.21
C ARG A 115 -16.52 1.18 14.03
N TYR A 116 -15.53 0.76 13.23
CA TYR A 116 -15.14 1.48 12.03
C TYR A 116 -16.27 1.53 10.99
N LEU A 117 -17.01 0.44 10.79
CA LEU A 117 -18.15 0.39 9.88
C LEU A 117 -19.31 1.27 10.37
N THR A 118 -19.62 1.27 11.67
CA THR A 118 -20.60 2.20 12.25
C THR A 118 -20.25 3.65 11.92
N LEU A 119 -18.98 4.04 12.12
CA LEU A 119 -18.52 5.39 11.78
C LEU A 119 -18.56 5.65 10.26
N SER A 120 -18.24 4.63 9.46
CA SER A 120 -18.29 4.72 7.99
C SER A 120 -19.71 4.99 7.49
N VAL A 121 -20.73 4.36 8.06
CA VAL A 121 -22.14 4.64 7.74
C VAL A 121 -22.54 6.01 8.25
N ARG A 122 -22.21 6.32 9.52
CA ARG A 122 -22.56 7.58 10.19
C ARG A 122 -22.12 8.81 9.40
N TYR A 123 -20.91 8.76 8.85
CA TYR A 123 -20.26 9.85 8.12
C TYR A 123 -20.25 9.68 6.61
N ASP A 124 -21.06 8.75 6.06
CA ASP A 124 -21.18 8.52 4.61
C ASP A 124 -19.84 8.26 3.90
N HIS A 125 -19.00 7.44 4.52
CA HIS A 125 -17.70 7.12 3.97
C HIS A 125 -17.86 6.31 2.67
N HIS A 126 -17.27 6.82 1.58
CA HIS A 126 -17.28 6.11 0.30
C HIS A 126 -16.80 4.65 0.42
N ILE A 127 -17.57 3.71 -0.15
CA ILE A 127 -17.36 2.27 -0.05
C ILE A 127 -15.94 1.84 -0.42
N ALA A 128 -15.33 2.38 -1.48
CA ALA A 128 -13.98 2.01 -1.89
C ALA A 128 -12.93 2.28 -0.78
N GLY A 129 -13.11 3.37 -0.02
CA GLY A 129 -12.24 3.73 1.09
C GLY A 129 -12.49 2.84 2.32
N ALA A 130 -13.76 2.67 2.68
CA ALA A 130 -14.14 1.81 3.81
C ALA A 130 -13.66 0.36 3.61
N LYS A 131 -13.96 -0.21 2.43
CA LYS A 131 -13.50 -1.54 2.01
C LYS A 131 -11.98 -1.65 2.04
N TYR A 132 -11.25 -0.65 1.53
CA TYR A 132 -9.79 -0.66 1.59
C TYR A 132 -9.28 -0.74 3.04
N CYS A 133 -9.82 0.09 3.94
CA CYS A 133 -9.43 0.08 5.35
C CYS A 133 -9.71 -1.26 6.03
N VAL A 134 -10.90 -1.84 5.83
CA VAL A 134 -11.25 -3.17 6.36
C VAL A 134 -10.28 -4.24 5.82
N LEU A 135 -9.97 -4.23 4.52
CA LEU A 135 -8.98 -5.15 3.93
C LEU A 135 -7.56 -4.94 4.46
N ARG A 136 -7.21 -3.74 4.93
CA ARG A 136 -5.92 -3.49 5.61
C ARG A 136 -5.94 -3.99 7.05
N MET A 137 -7.07 -3.91 7.75
CA MET A 137 -7.24 -4.53 9.07
C MET A 137 -7.13 -6.06 8.95
N LEU A 138 -7.77 -6.64 7.93
CA LEU A 138 -7.72 -8.07 7.59
C LEU A 138 -6.46 -8.50 6.81
N HIS A 139 -5.35 -7.76 6.90
CA HIS A 139 -4.17 -8.03 6.07
C HIS A 139 -3.55 -9.44 6.22
N ASP A 140 -3.73 -10.08 7.38
CA ASP A 140 -3.27 -11.45 7.66
C ASP A 140 -4.31 -12.53 7.29
N PHE A 141 -5.52 -12.13 6.89
CA PHE A 141 -6.65 -13.02 6.59
C PHE A 141 -6.85 -13.23 5.08
N GLY A 142 -5.85 -12.93 4.26
CA GLY A 142 -5.95 -13.05 2.80
C GLY A 142 -6.35 -14.48 2.37
N GLY A 143 -7.33 -14.57 1.47
CA GLY A 143 -7.84 -15.86 0.95
C GLY A 143 -8.82 -16.59 1.86
N THR A 144 -9.17 -16.03 3.02
CA THR A 144 -10.26 -16.56 3.87
C THR A 144 -11.62 -16.13 3.31
N PRO A 145 -12.72 -16.86 3.62
CA PRO A 145 -14.06 -16.49 3.18
C PRO A 145 -14.43 -15.05 3.55
N ILE A 146 -14.16 -14.62 4.79
CA ILE A 146 -14.44 -13.25 5.24
C ILE A 146 -13.68 -12.19 4.42
N TYR A 147 -12.44 -12.49 3.99
CA TYR A 147 -11.66 -11.58 3.15
C TYR A 147 -12.24 -11.49 1.73
N GLU A 148 -12.65 -12.62 1.16
CA GLU A 148 -13.27 -12.68 -0.15
C GLU A 148 -14.66 -12.02 -0.17
N ASP A 149 -15.45 -12.17 0.90
CA ASP A 149 -16.76 -11.51 1.05
C ASP A 149 -16.60 -9.98 1.10
N VAL A 150 -15.60 -9.48 1.83
CA VAL A 150 -15.25 -8.04 1.82
C VAL A 150 -14.81 -7.61 0.43
N LEU A 151 -14.01 -8.42 -0.27
CA LEU A 151 -13.60 -8.16 -1.65
C LEU A 151 -14.78 -8.15 -2.64
N ALA A 152 -15.84 -8.91 -2.38
CA ALA A 152 -17.04 -8.95 -3.22
C ALA A 152 -18.04 -7.82 -2.94
N SER A 153 -17.96 -7.20 -1.77
CA SER A 153 -18.88 -6.13 -1.32
C SER A 153 -18.87 -4.91 -2.26
N ASN A 154 -20.05 -4.39 -2.61
CA ASN A 154 -20.25 -3.25 -3.51
C ASN A 154 -20.83 -2.03 -2.80
N GLU A 155 -21.44 -2.22 -1.63
CA GLU A 155 -22.00 -1.15 -0.82
C GLU A 155 -21.56 -1.24 0.65
N LEU A 156 -21.72 -0.16 1.41
CA LEU A 156 -21.48 -0.18 2.87
C LEU A 156 -22.40 -1.18 3.57
N ARG A 157 -23.61 -1.36 3.06
CA ARG A 157 -24.58 -2.31 3.59
C ARG A 157 -24.07 -3.76 3.51
N ASP A 158 -23.42 -4.13 2.41
CA ASP A 158 -22.79 -5.45 2.24
C ASP A 158 -21.71 -5.67 3.30
N LEU A 159 -20.85 -4.67 3.51
CA LEU A 159 -19.82 -4.74 4.55
C LEU A 159 -20.45 -4.92 5.93
N CYS A 160 -21.49 -4.16 6.27
CA CYS A 160 -22.19 -4.33 7.55
C CYS A 160 -22.84 -5.72 7.68
N ALA A 161 -23.35 -6.30 6.59
CA ALA A 161 -23.97 -7.62 6.60
C ALA A 161 -22.99 -8.74 7.00
N ILE A 162 -21.72 -8.66 6.54
CA ILE A 162 -20.67 -9.65 6.86
C ILE A 162 -20.48 -9.80 8.38
N TRP A 163 -20.64 -8.71 9.13
CA TRP A 163 -20.54 -8.68 10.59
C TRP A 163 -21.90 -8.63 11.31
N ASN A 164 -22.99 -8.99 10.63
CA ASN A 164 -24.34 -8.99 11.18
C ASN A 164 -24.80 -7.63 11.75
N MET A 165 -24.40 -6.53 11.12
CA MET A 165 -24.65 -5.15 11.58
C MET A 165 -25.72 -4.41 10.75
N LEU A 166 -26.70 -5.12 10.21
CA LEU A 166 -27.73 -4.49 9.37
C LEU A 166 -28.66 -3.57 10.18
N ASP A 167 -28.94 -3.92 11.42
CA ASP A 167 -29.67 -3.10 12.39
C ASP A 167 -28.93 -1.78 12.68
N VAL A 168 -27.62 -1.85 12.91
CA VAL A 168 -26.76 -0.68 13.13
C VAL A 168 -26.70 0.18 11.86
N TYR A 169 -26.61 -0.44 10.69
CA TYR A 169 -26.64 0.25 9.40
C TYR A 169 -27.95 1.03 9.23
N ASP A 170 -29.10 0.38 9.41
CA ASP A 170 -30.41 1.01 9.23
C ASP A 170 -30.62 2.15 10.23
N HIS A 171 -30.16 1.98 11.48
CA HIS A 171 -30.19 3.01 12.51
C HIS A 171 -29.33 4.23 12.15
N GLU A 172 -28.06 4.04 11.78
CA GLU A 172 -27.17 5.15 11.43
C GLU A 172 -27.60 5.86 10.13
N MET A 173 -28.15 5.12 9.16
CA MET A 173 -28.74 5.69 7.95
C MET A 173 -29.94 6.57 8.27
N SER A 174 -30.83 6.13 9.15
CA SER A 174 -31.98 6.92 9.60
C SER A 174 -31.54 8.20 10.30
N ASN A 175 -30.61 8.10 11.24
CA ASN A 175 -30.03 9.26 11.94
C ASN A 175 -29.35 10.24 10.98
N ARG A 176 -28.68 9.72 9.94
CA ARG A 176 -28.03 10.55 8.91
C ARG A 176 -29.05 11.31 8.08
N LEU A 177 -30.13 10.66 7.63
CA LEU A 177 -31.21 11.29 6.90
C LEU A 177 -31.89 12.39 7.74
N GLU A 178 -32.09 12.14 9.03
CA GLU A 178 -32.60 13.15 9.96
C GLU A 178 -31.67 14.35 10.09
N ARG A 179 -30.35 14.13 10.28
CA ARG A 179 -29.35 15.21 10.31
C ARG A 179 -29.36 16.05 9.03
N LEU A 180 -29.49 15.42 7.87
CA LEU A 180 -29.56 16.11 6.58
C LEU A 180 -30.84 16.93 6.44
N LYS A 181 -31.99 16.39 6.85
CA LYS A 181 -33.27 17.13 6.88
C LYS A 181 -33.18 18.34 7.81
N ASN A 182 -32.64 18.16 9.02
CA ASN A 182 -32.50 19.24 9.98
C ASN A 182 -31.55 20.33 9.46
N HIS A 183 -30.45 19.95 8.82
CA HIS A 183 -29.53 20.91 8.20
C HIS A 183 -30.18 21.71 7.06
N GLN A 184 -30.97 21.05 6.21
CA GLN A 184 -31.74 21.72 5.15
C GLN A 184 -32.78 22.68 5.72
N LEU A 185 -33.49 22.28 6.80
CA LEU A 185 -34.43 23.15 7.50
C LEU A 185 -33.73 24.38 8.11
N THR A 186 -32.55 24.20 8.71
CA THR A 186 -31.75 25.33 9.22
C THR A 186 -31.34 26.27 8.10
N LEU A 187 -30.83 25.75 6.98
CA LEU A 187 -30.45 26.56 5.82
C LEU A 187 -31.66 27.33 5.27
N ASN A 188 -32.80 26.66 5.09
CA ASN A 188 -34.01 27.29 4.59
C ASN A 188 -34.53 28.38 5.54
N ASN A 189 -34.50 28.15 6.85
CA ASN A 189 -34.89 29.17 7.85
C ASN A 189 -33.88 30.33 7.90
N SER A 190 -32.59 30.06 7.73
CA SER A 190 -31.56 31.11 7.61
C SER A 190 -31.73 31.92 6.33
N THR A 191 -32.08 31.30 5.19
CA THR A 191 -32.39 32.01 3.94
C THR A 191 -33.67 32.84 4.08
N VAL A 192 -34.71 32.32 4.75
CA VAL A 192 -35.94 33.07 5.02
C VAL A 192 -35.67 34.26 5.94
N ASN A 193 -34.86 34.10 7.00
CA ASN A 193 -34.47 35.21 7.88
C ASN A 193 -33.58 36.23 7.17
N CYS A 194 -32.62 35.78 6.33
CA CYS A 194 -31.78 36.68 5.56
C CYS A 194 -32.62 37.49 4.54
N ASN A 195 -33.62 36.86 3.92
CA ASN A 195 -34.57 37.55 3.04
C ASN A 195 -35.51 38.53 3.78
N GLN A 196 -35.76 38.32 5.08
CA GLN A 196 -36.50 39.28 5.91
C GLN A 196 -35.63 40.48 6.32
N GLU A 197 -34.33 40.28 6.56
CA GLU A 197 -33.38 41.36 6.90
C GLU A 197 -32.92 42.18 5.67
N ILE A 198 -32.98 41.61 4.45
CA ILE A 198 -32.63 42.33 3.21
C ILE A 198 -33.71 43.37 2.82
N ILE A 199 -34.95 43.24 3.28
CA ILE A 199 -36.04 44.19 2.93
C ILE A 199 -35.87 45.57 3.63
N SER A 200 -34.94 45.72 4.57
CA SER A 200 -34.76 46.94 5.36
C SER A 200 -33.43 47.69 5.15
N SER A 201 -32.64 47.41 4.11
CA SER A 201 -31.39 48.14 3.84
C SER A 201 -31.30 48.67 2.38
N PRO A 202 -30.93 49.94 2.15
CA PRO A 202 -30.89 50.52 0.82
C PRO A 202 -29.66 50.05 0.01
N SER A 203 -29.91 49.78 -1.27
CA SER A 203 -29.00 49.24 -2.27
C SER A 203 -27.79 50.15 -2.57
N LEU A 204 -26.58 49.58 -2.56
CA LEU A 204 -25.39 50.12 -3.22
C LEU A 204 -25.00 49.21 -4.41
N SER A 205 -24.83 49.82 -5.57
CA SER A 205 -24.42 49.19 -6.83
C SER A 205 -22.92 48.91 -6.85
N VAL A 206 -22.54 47.68 -7.23
CA VAL A 206 -21.14 47.31 -7.52
C VAL A 206 -21.04 46.82 -8.96
N SER A 207 -20.11 47.44 -9.69
CA SER A 207 -19.76 47.22 -11.08
C SER A 207 -19.03 45.88 -11.29
N SER A 208 -19.33 45.25 -12.43
CA SER A 208 -18.72 44.00 -12.92
C SER A 208 -17.38 44.26 -13.61
N ASP A 209 -16.30 43.64 -13.12
CA ASP A 209 -15.08 43.44 -13.91
C ASP A 209 -14.68 41.95 -13.90
N SER A 210 -14.57 41.40 -15.11
CA SER A 210 -14.28 40.01 -15.41
C SER A 210 -12.76 39.76 -15.49
N LEU A 211 -12.23 38.87 -14.65
CA LEU A 211 -10.86 38.36 -14.74
C LEU A 211 -10.84 36.96 -15.34
N SER A 212 -10.12 36.81 -16.46
CA SER A 212 -9.93 35.56 -17.22
C SER A 212 -8.84 34.68 -16.60
N VAL A 213 -9.06 33.36 -16.64
CA VAL A 213 -8.15 32.31 -16.12
C VAL A 213 -7.25 31.80 -17.25
N PRO A 214 -5.91 31.64 -17.07
CA PRO A 214 -5.04 31.12 -18.12
C PRO A 214 -5.02 29.59 -18.21
N GLU A 215 -5.01 29.06 -19.46
CA GLU A 215 -4.95 27.63 -19.81
C GLU A 215 -3.55 26.99 -19.61
N LYS A 216 -3.56 25.66 -19.41
CA LYS A 216 -2.38 24.79 -19.23
C LYS A 216 -1.73 24.36 -20.55
N ARG A 217 -0.38 24.34 -20.59
CA ARG A 217 0.46 23.89 -21.73
C ARG A 217 0.40 22.37 -21.99
N PRO A 218 0.46 21.89 -23.25
CA PRO A 218 0.50 20.46 -23.60
C PRO A 218 1.93 19.88 -23.64
N ARG A 219 2.02 18.54 -23.55
CA ARG A 219 3.25 17.73 -23.47
C ARG A 219 3.53 17.02 -24.80
N VAL A 220 4.79 17.02 -25.24
CA VAL A 220 5.29 16.49 -26.52
C VAL A 220 5.36 14.95 -26.52
N GLU A 221 4.90 14.32 -27.61
CA GLU A 221 5.06 12.88 -27.92
C GLU A 221 6.26 12.67 -28.85
N GLU A 222 7.02 11.59 -28.65
CA GLU A 222 8.13 11.18 -29.52
C GLU A 222 7.87 9.75 -30.04
N HIS A 223 7.82 9.59 -31.36
CA HIS A 223 7.58 8.34 -32.08
C HIS A 223 8.88 7.56 -32.31
N LEU A 224 8.85 6.23 -32.20
CA LEU A 224 9.86 5.35 -32.80
C LEU A 224 9.18 4.16 -33.50
N LEU A 225 9.45 3.99 -34.80
CA LEU A 225 9.01 2.86 -35.64
C LEU A 225 9.91 1.63 -35.41
N ASN A 226 9.31 0.43 -35.38
CA ASN A 226 10.02 -0.83 -35.59
C ASN A 226 9.29 -1.68 -36.64
N THR A 227 10.04 -2.27 -37.58
CA THR A 227 9.58 -3.23 -38.59
C THR A 227 10.17 -4.62 -38.28
N THR A 228 9.36 -5.68 -38.37
CA THR A 228 9.76 -7.08 -38.12
C THR A 228 9.46 -7.94 -39.35
N THR A 229 10.38 -8.83 -39.73
CA THR A 229 10.15 -9.91 -40.71
C THR A 229 10.45 -11.28 -40.09
N VAL A 230 9.63 -12.27 -40.44
CA VAL A 230 9.59 -13.63 -39.87
C VAL A 230 9.99 -14.64 -40.93
N LEU A 231 10.82 -15.63 -40.59
CA LEU A 231 10.98 -16.87 -41.37
C LEU A 231 10.92 -18.09 -40.43
N VAL A 232 10.21 -19.13 -40.89
CA VAL A 232 9.84 -20.35 -40.16
C VAL A 232 10.66 -21.53 -40.72
N ASN A 233 11.21 -22.40 -39.85
CA ASN A 233 10.96 -23.86 -39.90
C ASN A 233 11.71 -24.70 -38.85
N ASP A 234 10.93 -25.60 -38.26
CA ASP A 234 11.14 -27.04 -38.03
C ASP A 234 12.41 -27.51 -37.34
N ASN A 235 12.49 -27.24 -36.03
CA ASN A 235 12.74 -28.22 -34.96
C ASN A 235 12.70 -27.47 -33.62
N ASN A 236 12.10 -28.07 -32.60
CA ASN A 236 11.43 -27.40 -31.47
C ASN A 236 12.33 -26.69 -30.42
N VAL A 237 13.34 -25.92 -30.84
CA VAL A 237 14.15 -25.03 -30.00
C VAL A 237 14.37 -23.70 -30.74
N LEU A 238 13.62 -22.66 -30.38
CA LEU A 238 13.79 -21.31 -30.92
C LEU A 238 14.82 -20.54 -30.09
N GLY A 239 16.10 -20.68 -30.46
CA GLY A 239 17.13 -19.72 -30.09
C GLY A 239 16.99 -18.48 -30.96
N VAL A 240 16.44 -17.39 -30.42
CA VAL A 240 16.36 -16.11 -31.11
C VAL A 240 17.57 -15.27 -30.72
N LYS A 241 18.49 -15.02 -31.66
CA LYS A 241 19.55 -14.01 -31.50
C LYS A 241 18.99 -12.65 -31.89
N ILE A 242 18.63 -11.85 -30.89
CA ILE A 242 18.40 -10.41 -31.04
C ILE A 242 19.40 -9.70 -30.11
N ASN A 243 20.33 -8.94 -30.69
CA ASN A 243 21.19 -7.95 -30.03
C ASN A 243 21.89 -8.40 -28.73
N ASN A 244 23.10 -8.97 -28.85
CA ASN A 244 24.14 -9.09 -27.79
C ASN A 244 23.76 -9.57 -26.37
N PHE A 245 22.57 -10.14 -26.14
CA PHE A 245 22.18 -10.76 -24.87
C PHE A 245 21.73 -12.20 -25.12
N GLU A 246 22.30 -13.16 -24.39
CA GLU A 246 21.81 -14.54 -24.40
C GLU A 246 20.40 -14.58 -23.78
N GLU A 247 19.38 -14.94 -24.57
CA GLU A 247 17.99 -15.09 -24.11
C GLU A 247 17.62 -16.58 -24.01
N THR A 248 17.22 -17.01 -22.81
CA THR A 248 16.71 -18.35 -22.53
C THR A 248 15.20 -18.30 -22.33
N VAL A 249 14.48 -19.16 -23.05
CA VAL A 249 13.02 -19.17 -23.09
C VAL A 249 12.52 -20.54 -22.62
N LEU A 250 11.72 -20.58 -21.56
CA LEU A 250 11.07 -21.80 -21.07
C LEU A 250 9.58 -21.54 -20.76
N SER A 251 8.78 -22.60 -20.71
CA SER A 251 7.40 -22.54 -20.22
C SER A 251 7.33 -23.19 -18.86
N ILE A 252 7.22 -22.37 -17.80
CA ILE A 252 7.10 -22.87 -16.42
C ILE A 252 5.87 -22.21 -15.79
N PRO A 253 4.77 -22.93 -15.54
CA PRO A 253 3.58 -22.34 -14.94
C PRO A 253 3.86 -21.88 -13.51
N TYR A 254 3.38 -20.69 -13.18
CA TYR A 254 3.41 -20.16 -11.81
C TYR A 254 2.01 -20.25 -11.19
N GLU A 255 1.87 -21.11 -10.19
CA GLU A 255 0.64 -21.23 -9.42
C GLU A 255 0.90 -20.84 -7.96
N ARG A 256 0.26 -19.76 -7.52
CA ARG A 256 0.53 -19.14 -6.21
C ARG A 256 0.46 -20.12 -5.03
N ARG A 257 -0.39 -21.14 -5.09
CA ARG A 257 -0.61 -22.13 -4.01
C ARG A 257 0.64 -22.94 -3.62
N PHE A 258 1.63 -23.07 -4.49
CA PHE A 258 2.83 -23.87 -4.21
C PHE A 258 3.92 -23.13 -3.42
N TRP A 259 3.68 -21.89 -2.99
CA TRP A 259 4.65 -21.10 -2.22
C TRP A 259 4.05 -20.60 -0.90
N PRO A 260 4.86 -20.39 0.15
CA PRO A 260 4.37 -19.91 1.43
C PRO A 260 3.68 -18.54 1.32
N ASP A 261 2.83 -18.23 2.30
CA ASP A 261 2.18 -16.91 2.36
C ASP A 261 3.12 -15.75 2.63
N HIS A 262 4.26 -16.05 3.26
CA HIS A 262 5.30 -15.08 3.57
C HIS A 262 6.70 -15.64 3.31
N GLY A 263 7.61 -14.78 2.87
CA GLY A 263 9.06 -14.98 3.03
C GLY A 263 9.81 -15.73 1.93
N THR A 264 9.17 -16.50 1.04
CA THR A 264 9.91 -17.36 0.09
C THR A 264 9.27 -17.39 -1.30
N SER A 265 9.14 -16.23 -1.96
CA SER A 265 8.69 -16.20 -3.37
C SER A 265 9.88 -16.31 -4.34
N PRO A 266 9.69 -16.81 -5.57
CA PRO A 266 10.77 -16.89 -6.58
C PRO A 266 11.53 -15.57 -6.75
N LYS A 267 10.81 -14.44 -6.88
CA LYS A 267 11.42 -13.10 -6.97
C LYS A 267 12.28 -12.73 -5.75
N GLN A 268 11.92 -13.19 -4.56
CA GLN A 268 12.68 -12.93 -3.35
C GLN A 268 13.97 -13.75 -3.34
N ILE A 269 13.89 -15.05 -3.67
CA ILE A 269 15.04 -15.95 -3.80
C ILE A 269 16.04 -15.38 -4.82
N LEU A 270 15.57 -14.98 -6.00
CA LEU A 270 16.44 -14.39 -7.02
C LEU A 270 17.08 -13.09 -6.55
N ARG A 271 16.34 -12.23 -5.83
CA ARG A 271 16.87 -10.97 -5.31
C ARG A 271 17.94 -11.19 -4.25
N GLU A 272 17.72 -12.14 -3.35
CA GLU A 272 18.71 -12.53 -2.33
C GLU A 272 19.95 -13.13 -2.98
N HIS A 273 19.78 -13.99 -3.98
CA HIS A 273 20.88 -14.55 -4.76
C HIS A 273 21.70 -13.47 -5.49
N CYS A 274 21.05 -12.52 -6.18
CA CYS A 274 21.74 -11.39 -6.82
C CYS A 274 22.53 -10.56 -5.79
N LYS A 275 21.97 -10.35 -4.59
CA LYS A 275 22.65 -9.62 -3.51
C LYS A 275 23.88 -10.38 -2.99
N LEU A 276 23.78 -11.70 -2.82
CA LEU A 276 24.89 -12.54 -2.37
C LEU A 276 26.07 -12.54 -3.36
N LEU A 277 25.76 -12.57 -4.66
CA LEU A 277 26.77 -12.53 -5.72
C LEU A 277 27.19 -11.12 -6.15
N LYS A 278 26.69 -10.08 -5.47
CA LYS A 278 26.91 -8.66 -5.81
C LYS A 278 26.55 -8.31 -7.27
N TRP A 279 25.54 -8.96 -7.82
CA TRP A 279 24.98 -8.62 -9.12
C TRP A 279 23.99 -7.46 -9.01
N ASP A 280 23.78 -6.78 -10.14
CA ASP A 280 22.72 -5.80 -10.27
C ASP A 280 21.34 -6.41 -9.95
N SER A 281 20.45 -5.57 -9.44
CA SER A 281 19.09 -6.00 -9.15
C SER A 281 18.37 -6.47 -10.43
N PRO A 282 17.61 -7.57 -10.38
CA PRO A 282 16.92 -8.12 -11.54
C PRO A 282 15.95 -7.10 -12.14
N LYS A 283 16.01 -6.92 -13.46
CA LYS A 283 15.11 -6.02 -14.21
C LYS A 283 14.04 -6.83 -14.94
N TYR A 284 12.83 -6.29 -15.06
CA TYR A 284 11.67 -7.00 -15.61
C TYR A 284 11.05 -6.23 -16.76
N GLU A 285 10.75 -6.95 -17.84
CA GLU A 285 9.98 -6.46 -18.98
C GLU A 285 8.72 -7.33 -19.08
N THR A 286 7.54 -6.73 -18.91
CA THR A 286 6.25 -7.46 -18.99
C THR A 286 5.44 -6.97 -20.17
N ILE A 287 4.96 -7.90 -20.98
CA ILE A 287 4.10 -7.67 -22.13
C ILE A 287 2.70 -8.18 -21.77
N GLU A 288 1.68 -7.36 -22.02
CA GLU A 288 0.26 -7.72 -21.88
C GLU A 288 -0.33 -8.03 -23.24
N ASP A 289 -0.90 -9.23 -23.40
CA ASP A 289 -1.78 -9.56 -24.50
C ASP A 289 -3.20 -9.09 -24.15
N ARG A 290 -3.59 -7.94 -24.72
CA ARG A 290 -4.89 -7.29 -24.46
C ARG A 290 -6.08 -8.11 -24.93
N ASN A 291 -5.91 -8.97 -25.94
CA ASN A 291 -7.01 -9.79 -26.47
C ASN A 291 -7.37 -10.92 -25.52
N LYS A 292 -6.36 -11.50 -24.85
CA LYS A 292 -6.53 -12.63 -23.93
C LYS A 292 -6.47 -12.21 -22.45
N ARG A 293 -6.26 -10.93 -22.16
CA ARG A 293 -6.01 -10.37 -20.82
C ARG A 293 -4.94 -11.17 -20.07
N SER A 294 -3.89 -11.57 -20.77
CA SER A 294 -2.81 -12.40 -20.24
C SER A 294 -1.47 -11.68 -20.26
N PHE A 295 -0.61 -11.97 -19.28
CA PHE A 295 0.67 -11.32 -19.09
C PHE A 295 1.83 -12.30 -19.27
N PHE A 296 2.89 -11.85 -19.92
CA PHE A 296 4.16 -12.57 -20.09
C PHE A 296 5.30 -11.67 -19.62
N SER A 297 6.31 -12.23 -18.95
CA SER A 297 7.42 -11.43 -18.44
C SER A 297 8.77 -12.06 -18.79
N THR A 298 9.77 -11.19 -18.90
CA THR A 298 11.17 -11.53 -19.08
C THR A 298 11.97 -10.86 -17.97
N VAL A 299 12.88 -11.60 -17.34
CA VAL A 299 13.79 -11.08 -16.32
C VAL A 299 15.22 -11.02 -16.85
N LEU A 300 15.91 -9.89 -16.64
CA LEU A 300 17.32 -9.69 -16.98
C LEU A 300 18.16 -9.81 -15.70
N VAL A 301 19.08 -10.76 -15.69
CA VAL A 301 20.00 -11.03 -14.57
C VAL A 301 21.40 -11.28 -15.14
N ASN A 302 22.40 -10.55 -14.65
CA ASN A 302 23.80 -10.72 -15.03
C ASN A 302 24.04 -10.77 -16.56
N GLY A 303 23.39 -9.87 -17.30
CA GLY A 303 23.50 -9.81 -18.76
C GLY A 303 22.77 -10.92 -19.54
N LYS A 304 22.02 -11.81 -18.88
CA LYS A 304 21.20 -12.84 -19.53
C LYS A 304 19.72 -12.59 -19.33
N ARG A 305 18.93 -12.85 -20.37
CA ARG A 305 17.47 -12.69 -20.36
C ARG A 305 16.80 -14.06 -20.16
N TYR A 306 15.79 -14.10 -19.29
CA TYR A 306 15.03 -15.32 -19.01
C TYR A 306 13.55 -15.02 -19.20
N ARG A 307 12.95 -15.61 -20.24
CA ARG A 307 11.57 -15.35 -20.64
C ARG A 307 10.69 -16.55 -20.34
N ASN A 308 9.51 -16.29 -19.77
CA ASN A 308 8.49 -17.31 -19.59
C ASN A 308 7.37 -17.19 -20.64
N THR A 309 7.01 -18.31 -21.28
CA THR A 309 5.95 -18.39 -22.30
C THR A 309 4.59 -18.84 -21.76
N SER A 310 4.46 -19.15 -20.47
CA SER A 310 3.18 -19.49 -19.82
C SER A 310 2.35 -18.23 -19.55
N ALA A 311 1.11 -18.22 -20.04
CA ALA A 311 0.19 -17.11 -19.87
C ALA A 311 -0.23 -16.93 -18.40
N CYS A 312 -0.06 -15.72 -17.87
CA CYS A 312 -0.40 -15.40 -16.47
C CYS A 312 -1.58 -14.43 -16.36
N LYS A 313 -2.38 -14.56 -15.30
CA LYS A 313 -3.55 -13.70 -15.04
C LYS A 313 -3.20 -12.28 -14.55
N SER A 314 -1.94 -12.04 -14.16
CA SER A 314 -1.49 -10.73 -13.69
C SER A 314 -0.01 -10.50 -13.99
N LYS A 315 0.38 -9.22 -14.10
CA LYS A 315 1.79 -8.81 -14.20
C LYS A 315 2.65 -9.40 -13.07
N LYS A 316 2.14 -9.40 -11.83
CA LYS A 316 2.84 -9.95 -10.66
C LYS A 316 3.18 -11.44 -10.85
N TYR A 317 2.25 -12.22 -11.39
CA TYR A 317 2.45 -13.65 -11.61
C TYR A 317 3.37 -13.91 -12.81
N ALA A 318 3.25 -13.12 -13.88
CA ALA A 318 4.15 -13.19 -15.02
C ALA A 318 5.60 -12.95 -14.61
N GLU A 319 5.86 -11.95 -13.77
CA GLU A 319 7.21 -11.69 -13.24
C GLU A 319 7.74 -12.84 -12.38
N GLN A 320 6.91 -13.47 -11.53
CA GLN A 320 7.32 -14.65 -10.76
C GLN A 320 7.64 -15.83 -11.69
N ALA A 321 6.83 -16.06 -12.72
CA ALA A 321 7.04 -17.10 -13.71
C ALA A 321 8.36 -16.90 -14.49
N ALA A 322 8.69 -15.66 -14.87
CA ALA A 322 9.98 -15.35 -15.50
C ALA A 322 11.17 -15.67 -14.60
N VAL A 323 11.03 -15.44 -13.28
CA VAL A 323 12.07 -15.81 -12.32
C VAL A 323 12.24 -17.32 -12.20
N LEU A 324 11.18 -18.12 -12.30
CA LEU A 324 11.31 -19.58 -12.30
C LEU A 324 12.22 -20.09 -13.42
N VAL A 325 12.14 -19.47 -14.61
CA VAL A 325 13.03 -19.77 -15.73
C VAL A 325 14.49 -19.49 -15.35
N CYS A 326 14.73 -18.32 -14.74
CA CYS A 326 16.07 -17.94 -14.27
C CYS A 326 16.61 -18.88 -13.18
N LEU A 327 15.81 -19.17 -12.14
CA LEU A 327 16.22 -20.07 -11.05
C LEU A 327 16.51 -21.49 -11.55
N HIS A 328 15.69 -21.99 -12.48
CA HIS A 328 15.89 -23.30 -13.09
C HIS A 328 17.23 -23.39 -13.84
N VAL A 329 17.55 -22.38 -14.65
CA VAL A 329 18.81 -22.34 -15.42
C VAL A 329 20.03 -22.15 -14.51
N LEU A 330 19.90 -21.39 -13.43
CA LEU A 330 20.96 -21.18 -12.45
C LEU A 330 21.10 -22.34 -11.43
N GLY A 331 20.23 -23.35 -11.48
CA GLY A 331 20.23 -24.48 -10.55
C GLY A 331 19.88 -24.10 -9.11
N ILE A 332 19.13 -23.01 -8.92
CA ILE A 332 18.74 -22.50 -7.60
C ILE A 332 17.36 -23.06 -7.24
N PRO A 333 17.14 -23.52 -5.98
CA PRO A 333 15.82 -23.97 -5.53
C PRO A 333 14.74 -22.91 -5.74
N ASP A 334 13.60 -23.31 -6.29
CA ASP A 334 12.51 -22.39 -6.62
C ASP A 334 11.63 -22.01 -5.40
N GLY A 335 11.83 -22.67 -4.26
CA GLY A 335 11.15 -22.41 -2.99
C GLY A 335 9.73 -22.97 -2.91
N LYS A 336 9.36 -23.90 -3.78
CA LYS A 336 8.06 -24.58 -3.70
C LYS A 336 7.95 -25.40 -2.41
N VAL A 337 6.75 -25.36 -1.82
CA VAL A 337 6.35 -26.26 -0.74
C VAL A 337 5.73 -27.49 -1.38
N HIS A 338 6.32 -28.67 -1.18
CA HIS A 338 5.68 -29.91 -1.59
C HIS A 338 4.52 -30.20 -0.64
N ALA A 339 3.35 -30.51 -1.19
CA ALA A 339 2.27 -31.09 -0.41
C ALA A 339 2.65 -32.55 -0.15
N ASP A 340 2.95 -32.89 1.11
CA ASP A 340 3.06 -34.29 1.51
C ASP A 340 1.67 -34.94 1.40
N GLU A 341 1.46 -35.74 0.36
CA GLU A 341 0.43 -36.78 0.34
C GLU A 341 0.80 -37.85 1.37
N ASN A 342 0.54 -37.60 2.65
CA ASN A 342 0.24 -38.59 3.70
C ASN A 342 0.46 -37.98 5.10
N ASN A 343 -0.60 -37.47 5.72
CA ASN A 343 -0.71 -37.62 7.17
C ASN A 343 -2.18 -37.71 7.59
N LYS A 344 -2.68 -38.96 7.57
CA LYS A 344 -3.87 -39.34 8.32
C LYS A 344 -3.57 -39.22 9.81
N VAL A 345 -4.43 -38.45 10.48
CA VAL A 345 -4.95 -38.67 11.84
C VAL A 345 -4.23 -39.75 12.65
N THR A 346 -3.53 -39.34 13.72
CA THR A 346 -3.74 -39.97 15.03
C THR A 346 -3.35 -38.98 16.13
N LEU A 347 -4.37 -38.53 16.87
CA LEU A 347 -4.21 -38.18 18.28
C LEU A 347 -3.69 -39.42 19.00
N ASN A 348 -2.61 -39.28 19.78
CA ASN A 348 -2.44 -40.11 20.95
C ASN A 348 -1.64 -39.39 22.02
N ASN A 349 -2.24 -39.43 23.21
CA ASN A 349 -1.76 -38.93 24.49
C ASN A 349 -0.40 -39.52 24.88
N LYS A 350 0.51 -38.68 25.37
CA LYS A 350 1.08 -38.77 26.71
C LYS A 350 1.88 -37.51 27.05
#